data_AF-A0A3N5QWD7-F1
#
_entry.id   AF-A0A3N5QWD7-F1
#
_cell.length_a   1.000
_cell.length_b   1.000
_cell.length_c   1.000
_cell.angle_alpha   90.00
_cell.angle_beta   90.00
_cell.angle_gamma   90.00
#
_symmetry.space_group_name_H-M   'P 1'
#
loop_
_entity.id
_entity.type
_entity.pdbx_description
1 polymer ?
#
loop_
_entity_poly.entity_id
_entity_poly.type
_entity_poly.pdbx_seq_one_letter_code
_entity_poly.pdbx_strand_id
1 'polypeptide(L)'
;MKVKLAKTAGFCMGVRRAIEQVLNTANKSPEPIFTFGPIIHNTQVIELLESKGVRVCEDIRKLQNRTTVIRAHGIPPGQRKDLKQVNARIIDATCPHVARVQALIRYHTHKGALAVIVGDRGHPEVIGLVGYGNDRVQVINQKQEIASLPEAEKVIVVAQTTQDEQHFQDLVRALQIKYPGLQVFNTICNATRDRQNEIRSFAGQVDGLVVVGGYHSGNTRRLVQIAEAAGLKVFQVETEEELDTRALSGMEVIGVTAGASTPNWMIKKVVHRLESIKGKREMAVRRPFLQVIKFLFLSNIMVALGAWSLGFAGLALSGQPPEWLRPLLALCYIFAMHVLNRFLDKGASTYNDPERALFYCRFRAALILSGIFAGLAALVIAYFLDLKTLLAMLGLSILGILYSVPIVPVWFKRFWPYRRIKDIPGSKTFSEALAWSAVITLLPQLEPRAPVWSSTAIAFLVVFALVFIRSGLFEIFEAQGDRIVGIETLPIVLGEKKALNLFKTILLLTVLVLIFAPFLLHRWFASLLILPFGLLYVSMLAYEKRWIYPGLTLEALVEAALLLAGLLTAFYHFLP
;
A
#
# COMPACT_ATOMS: atom_id res chain seq x y z
N MET A 1 19.07 -12.21 -10.35
CA MET A 1 18.05 -12.70 -11.31
C MET A 1 17.05 -11.58 -11.62
N LYS A 2 16.51 -11.44 -12.83
CA LYS A 2 15.49 -10.42 -13.14
C LYS A 2 14.11 -10.93 -12.76
N VAL A 3 13.36 -10.14 -11.99
CA VAL A 3 11.98 -10.46 -11.61
C VAL A 3 11.00 -9.53 -12.33
N LYS A 4 9.97 -10.11 -12.94
CA LYS A 4 8.86 -9.38 -13.57
C LYS A 4 7.58 -9.64 -12.77
N LEU A 5 7.22 -8.71 -11.90
CA LEU A 5 6.02 -8.80 -11.07
C LEU A 5 4.76 -8.41 -11.87
N ALA A 6 3.73 -9.24 -11.79
CA ALA A 6 2.41 -8.97 -12.35
C ALA A 6 1.76 -7.76 -11.65
N LYS A 7 1.25 -6.79 -12.42
CA LYS A 7 0.58 -5.57 -11.92
C LYS A 7 -0.67 -5.89 -11.12
N THR A 8 -1.32 -7.01 -11.44
CA THR A 8 -2.52 -7.46 -10.73
C THR A 8 -2.20 -8.23 -9.46
N ALA A 9 -0.94 -8.61 -9.18
CA ALA A 9 -0.56 -9.46 -8.05
C ALA A 9 -1.07 -8.94 -6.68
N GLY A 10 -1.44 -9.87 -5.80
CA GLY A 10 -1.95 -9.62 -4.46
C GLY A 10 -3.45 -9.26 -4.38
N PHE A 11 -3.84 -8.61 -3.28
CA PHE A 11 -5.25 -8.35 -2.97
C PHE A 11 -6.03 -7.65 -4.09
N CYS A 12 -7.15 -8.26 -4.49
CA CYS A 12 -8.18 -7.56 -5.26
C CYS A 12 -8.94 -6.57 -4.36
N MET A 13 -9.73 -5.67 -4.97
CA MET A 13 -10.48 -4.64 -4.21
C MET A 13 -11.40 -5.25 -3.14
N GLY A 14 -12.12 -6.34 -3.47
CA GLY A 14 -13.04 -6.98 -2.54
C GLY A 14 -12.35 -7.59 -1.32
N VAL A 15 -11.23 -8.29 -1.55
CA VAL A 15 -10.39 -8.85 -0.49
C VAL A 15 -9.77 -7.76 0.37
N ARG A 16 -9.18 -6.73 -0.27
CA ARG A 16 -8.61 -5.57 0.43
C ARG A 16 -9.64 -4.95 1.36
N ARG A 17 -10.81 -4.57 0.82
CA ARG A 17 -11.91 -3.98 1.59
C ARG A 17 -12.29 -4.85 2.79
N ALA A 18 -12.41 -6.16 2.61
CA ALA A 18 -12.80 -7.06 3.68
C ALA A 18 -11.76 -7.13 4.81
N ILE A 19 -10.48 -7.28 4.47
CA ILE A 19 -9.38 -7.28 5.44
C ILE A 19 -9.28 -5.93 6.16
N GLU A 20 -9.42 -4.82 5.44
CA GLU A 20 -9.39 -3.48 6.03
C GLU A 20 -10.52 -3.27 7.02
N GLN A 21 -11.75 -3.71 6.70
CA GLN A 21 -12.89 -3.62 7.61
C GLN A 21 -12.69 -4.46 8.87
N VAL A 22 -12.16 -5.68 8.73
CA VAL A 22 -11.83 -6.55 9.87
C VAL A 22 -10.79 -5.89 10.76
N LEU A 23 -9.64 -5.48 10.20
CA LEU A 23 -8.56 -4.86 10.98
C LEU A 23 -9.00 -3.55 11.65
N ASN A 24 -9.69 -2.67 10.92
CA ASN A 24 -10.18 -1.41 11.48
C ASN A 24 -11.17 -1.63 12.64
N THR A 25 -12.00 -2.67 12.53
CA THR A 25 -12.94 -3.03 13.59
C THR A 25 -12.20 -3.62 14.78
N ALA A 26 -11.28 -4.56 14.55
CA ALA A 26 -10.49 -5.21 15.59
C ALA A 26 -9.67 -4.18 16.39
N ASN A 27 -8.99 -3.26 15.70
CA ASN A 27 -8.17 -2.21 16.32
C ASN A 27 -8.99 -1.24 17.19
N LYS A 28 -10.30 -1.12 16.95
CA LYS A 28 -11.22 -0.24 17.70
C LYS A 28 -12.04 -0.98 18.75
N SER A 29 -12.02 -2.31 18.73
CA SER A 29 -12.81 -3.15 19.62
C SER A 29 -12.00 -3.48 20.88
N PRO A 30 -12.56 -3.28 22.09
CA PRO A 30 -11.91 -3.78 23.31
C PRO A 30 -12.03 -5.31 23.44
N GLU A 31 -12.99 -5.92 22.74
CA GLU A 31 -13.24 -7.36 22.75
C GLU A 31 -12.84 -8.02 21.43
N PRO A 32 -12.51 -9.32 21.43
CA PRO A 32 -12.31 -10.08 20.21
C PRO A 32 -13.53 -9.98 19.28
N ILE A 33 -13.26 -9.83 17.98
CA ILE A 33 -14.29 -9.86 16.95
C ILE A 33 -14.25 -11.20 16.22
N PHE A 34 -15.36 -11.54 15.58
CA PHE A 34 -15.50 -12.82 14.90
C PHE A 34 -15.72 -12.61 13.40
N THR A 35 -15.17 -13.50 12.60
CA THR A 35 -15.51 -13.64 11.18
C THR A 35 -16.39 -14.88 11.03
N PHE A 36 -17.48 -14.76 10.29
CA PHE A 36 -18.37 -15.90 10.05
C PHE A 36 -17.82 -16.75 8.90
N GLY A 37 -17.11 -17.81 9.29
CA GLY A 37 -16.17 -18.54 8.43
C GLY A 37 -14.91 -17.73 8.09
N PRO A 38 -13.93 -18.34 7.41
CA PRO A 38 -12.69 -17.66 7.05
C PRO A 38 -12.97 -16.41 6.18
N ILE A 39 -12.39 -15.27 6.58
CA ILE A 39 -12.54 -14.01 5.84
C ILE A 39 -12.01 -14.14 4.40
N ILE A 40 -10.89 -14.86 4.26
CA ILE A 40 -10.18 -15.21 3.02
C ILE A 40 -9.52 -16.58 3.17
N HIS A 41 -9.11 -17.19 2.05
CA HIS A 41 -8.34 -18.45 2.03
C HIS A 41 -6.83 -18.15 1.94
N ASN A 42 -6.21 -17.83 3.08
CA ASN A 42 -4.77 -17.63 3.23
C ASN A 42 -4.36 -17.83 4.70
N THR A 43 -3.61 -18.90 5.00
CA THR A 43 -3.27 -19.32 6.37
C THR A 43 -2.51 -18.23 7.14
N GLN A 44 -1.51 -17.63 6.51
CA GLN A 44 -0.66 -16.62 7.14
C GLN A 44 -1.44 -15.34 7.51
N VAL A 45 -2.45 -14.98 6.71
CA VAL A 45 -3.36 -13.87 7.04
C VAL A 45 -4.33 -14.25 8.17
N ILE A 46 -4.81 -15.49 8.22
CA ILE A 46 -5.68 -15.95 9.32
C ILE A 46 -4.92 -15.90 10.65
N GLU A 47 -3.69 -16.42 10.70
CA GLU A 47 -2.82 -16.36 11.90
C GLU A 47 -2.55 -14.91 12.33
N LEU A 48 -2.26 -14.03 11.35
CA LEU A 48 -2.09 -12.61 11.61
C LEU A 48 -3.34 -11.99 12.24
N LEU A 49 -4.53 -12.29 11.70
CA LEU A 49 -5.79 -11.77 12.22
C LEU A 49 -6.09 -12.29 13.62
N GLU A 50 -5.78 -13.56 13.89
CA GLU A 50 -5.91 -14.14 15.23
C GLU A 50 -5.02 -13.43 16.26
N SER A 51 -3.77 -13.12 15.90
CA SER A 51 -2.87 -12.32 16.74
C SER A 51 -3.40 -10.91 17.04
N LYS A 52 -4.40 -10.44 16.27
CA LYS A 52 -5.09 -9.15 16.42
C LYS A 52 -6.47 -9.27 17.07
N GLY A 53 -6.79 -10.41 17.66
CA GLY A 53 -8.06 -10.63 18.34
C GLY A 53 -9.24 -10.89 17.39
N VAL A 54 -8.98 -11.30 16.15
CA VAL A 54 -10.01 -11.71 15.18
C VAL A 54 -10.08 -13.22 15.14
N ARG A 55 -11.21 -13.81 15.48
CA ARG A 55 -11.39 -15.27 15.49
C ARG A 55 -12.33 -15.71 14.37
N VAL A 56 -12.08 -16.88 13.81
CA VAL A 56 -13.01 -17.52 12.87
C VAL A 56 -14.06 -18.31 13.67
N CYS A 57 -15.33 -18.19 13.31
CA CYS A 57 -16.41 -18.98 13.90
C CYS A 57 -17.45 -19.35 12.85
N GLU A 58 -17.88 -20.61 12.85
CA GLU A 58 -18.92 -21.12 11.95
C GLU A 58 -20.24 -21.41 12.69
N ASP A 59 -20.23 -21.50 14.02
CA ASP A 59 -21.43 -21.72 14.83
C ASP A 59 -22.06 -20.38 15.22
N ILE A 60 -23.24 -20.11 14.65
CA ILE A 60 -24.02 -18.88 14.89
C ILE A 60 -24.32 -18.68 16.38
N ARG A 61 -24.53 -19.77 17.15
CA ARG A 61 -24.85 -19.67 18.59
C ARG A 61 -23.70 -19.07 19.39
N LYS A 62 -22.45 -19.34 18.99
CA LYS A 62 -21.26 -18.77 19.63
C LYS A 62 -21.06 -17.27 19.32
N LEU A 63 -21.87 -16.71 18.43
CA LEU A 63 -21.79 -15.31 17.98
C LEU A 63 -22.81 -14.40 18.68
N GLN A 64 -23.56 -14.92 19.66
CA GLN A 64 -24.56 -14.14 20.37
C GLN A 64 -23.95 -12.90 21.05
N ASN A 65 -24.55 -11.72 20.81
CA ASN A 65 -24.07 -10.42 21.28
C ASN A 65 -22.61 -10.07 20.87
N ARG A 66 -22.01 -10.80 19.93
CA ARG A 66 -20.63 -10.53 19.47
C ARG A 66 -20.61 -9.69 18.20
N THR A 67 -19.53 -8.95 18.00
CA THR A 67 -19.26 -8.30 16.71
C THR A 67 -18.83 -9.35 15.71
N THR A 68 -19.61 -9.49 14.63
CA THR A 68 -19.45 -10.53 13.61
C THR A 68 -19.29 -9.89 12.24
N VAL A 69 -18.23 -10.26 11.53
CA VAL A 69 -17.93 -9.82 10.18
C VAL A 69 -18.35 -10.91 9.19
N ILE A 70 -19.20 -10.55 8.22
CA ILE A 70 -19.56 -11.42 7.09
C ILE A 70 -18.42 -11.41 6.09
N ARG A 71 -17.94 -12.59 5.68
CA ARG A 71 -16.82 -12.76 4.74
C ARG A 71 -17.06 -12.14 3.35
N ALA A 72 -15.98 -11.90 2.60
CA ALA A 72 -16.04 -11.27 1.27
C ALA A 72 -16.92 -12.01 0.25
N HIS A 73 -17.05 -13.33 0.40
CA HIS A 73 -17.90 -14.20 -0.41
C HIS A 73 -19.40 -14.03 -0.15
N GLY A 74 -19.78 -13.30 0.90
CA GLY A 74 -21.16 -13.18 1.35
C GLY A 74 -21.67 -14.44 2.07
N ILE A 75 -22.95 -14.37 2.47
CA ILE A 75 -23.70 -15.46 3.11
C ILE A 75 -25.13 -15.49 2.56
N PRO A 76 -25.83 -16.64 2.63
CA PRO A 76 -27.26 -16.73 2.34
C PRO A 76 -28.12 -15.81 3.22
N PRO A 77 -29.29 -15.37 2.73
CA PRO A 77 -30.23 -14.56 3.51
C PRO A 77 -30.70 -15.21 4.81
N GLY A 78 -30.83 -16.54 4.84
CA GLY A 78 -31.17 -17.32 6.05
C GLY A 78 -30.16 -17.10 7.17
N GLN A 79 -28.88 -17.38 6.90
CA GLN A 79 -27.79 -17.17 7.88
C GLN A 79 -27.70 -15.72 8.35
N ARG A 80 -28.01 -14.74 7.48
CA ARG A 80 -28.07 -13.33 7.88
C ARG A 80 -29.21 -13.04 8.85
N LYS A 81 -30.37 -13.70 8.72
CA LYS A 81 -31.48 -13.61 9.68
C LYS A 81 -31.08 -14.25 11.01
N ASP A 82 -30.45 -15.42 10.98
CA ASP A 82 -30.02 -16.14 12.18
C ASP A 82 -29.00 -15.31 13.00
N LEU A 83 -28.04 -14.65 12.33
CA LEU A 83 -27.11 -13.72 13.00
C LEU A 83 -27.83 -12.54 13.68
N LYS A 84 -28.90 -12.02 13.08
CA LYS A 84 -29.71 -10.97 13.71
C LYS A 84 -30.50 -11.49 14.91
N GLN A 85 -31.01 -12.71 14.84
CA GLN A 85 -31.78 -13.33 15.93
C GLN A 85 -30.93 -13.54 17.20
N VAL A 86 -29.64 -13.84 17.04
CA VAL A 86 -28.69 -13.92 18.18
C VAL A 86 -28.13 -12.55 18.59
N ASN A 87 -28.69 -11.44 18.10
CA ASN A 87 -28.25 -10.08 18.40
C ASN A 87 -26.76 -9.83 18.09
N ALA A 88 -26.21 -10.47 17.05
CA ALA A 88 -24.85 -10.20 16.62
C ALA A 88 -24.75 -8.79 16.00
N ARG A 89 -23.69 -8.05 16.33
CA ARG A 89 -23.37 -6.78 15.65
C ARG A 89 -22.72 -7.10 14.31
N ILE A 90 -23.51 -7.06 13.24
CA ILE A 90 -23.08 -7.47 11.89
C ILE A 90 -22.28 -6.36 11.20
N ILE A 91 -21.10 -6.70 10.69
CA ILE A 91 -20.31 -5.90 9.76
C ILE A 91 -20.25 -6.64 8.43
N ASP A 92 -20.82 -6.06 7.38
CA ASP A 92 -20.95 -6.72 6.09
C ASP A 92 -19.74 -6.43 5.19
N ALA A 93 -18.80 -7.38 5.15
CA ALA A 93 -17.63 -7.30 4.29
C ALA A 93 -17.82 -7.98 2.92
N THR A 94 -19.06 -8.34 2.55
CA THR A 94 -19.38 -8.88 1.22
C THR A 94 -18.84 -7.98 0.10
N CYS A 95 -18.16 -8.58 -0.87
CA CYS A 95 -17.64 -7.87 -2.03
C CYS A 95 -18.79 -7.23 -2.82
N PRO A 96 -18.71 -5.94 -3.22
CA PRO A 96 -19.76 -5.30 -4.02
C PRO A 96 -20.09 -6.01 -5.33
N HIS A 97 -19.12 -6.71 -5.94
CA HIS A 97 -19.36 -7.53 -7.12
C HIS A 97 -20.22 -8.75 -6.81
N VAL A 98 -19.97 -9.44 -5.69
CA VAL A 98 -20.80 -10.56 -5.22
C VAL A 98 -22.21 -10.08 -4.86
N ALA A 99 -22.31 -8.96 -4.14
CA ALA A 99 -23.61 -8.36 -3.80
C ALA A 99 -24.45 -8.00 -5.03
N ARG A 100 -23.80 -7.61 -6.14
CA ARG A 100 -24.48 -7.39 -7.43
C ARG A 100 -25.06 -8.69 -7.99
N VAL A 101 -24.32 -9.80 -7.94
CA VAL A 101 -24.83 -11.11 -8.41
C VAL A 101 -26.02 -11.57 -7.56
N GLN A 102 -25.92 -11.42 -6.23
CA GLN A 102 -27.02 -11.70 -5.31
C GLN A 102 -28.27 -10.88 -5.65
N ALA A 103 -28.11 -9.60 -5.98
CA ALA A 103 -29.22 -8.74 -6.39
C ALA A 103 -29.84 -9.14 -7.74
N LEU A 104 -29.02 -9.53 -8.73
CA LEU A 104 -29.49 -10.03 -10.03
C LEU A 104 -30.31 -11.31 -9.87
N ILE A 105 -29.78 -12.30 -9.15
CA ILE A 105 -30.48 -13.56 -8.88
C ILE A 105 -31.83 -13.26 -8.23
N ARG A 106 -31.84 -12.50 -7.12
CA ARG A 106 -33.07 -12.16 -6.41
C ARG A 106 -34.10 -11.46 -7.28
N TYR A 107 -33.66 -10.50 -8.10
CA TYR A 107 -34.56 -9.72 -8.95
C TYR A 107 -35.25 -10.59 -10.01
N HIS A 108 -34.50 -11.45 -10.70
CA HIS A 108 -35.04 -12.25 -11.79
C HIS A 108 -35.83 -13.46 -11.31
N THR A 109 -35.41 -14.12 -10.22
CA THR A 109 -36.18 -15.24 -9.66
C THR A 109 -37.51 -14.78 -9.06
N HIS A 110 -37.58 -13.58 -8.49
CA HIS A 110 -38.83 -12.95 -8.06
C HIS A 110 -39.79 -12.67 -9.23
N LYS A 111 -39.26 -12.56 -10.46
CA LYS A 111 -40.05 -12.46 -11.70
C LYS A 111 -40.37 -13.81 -12.35
N GLY A 112 -40.09 -14.90 -11.65
CA GLY A 112 -40.35 -16.26 -12.10
C GLY A 112 -39.26 -16.85 -13.02
N ALA A 113 -38.12 -16.20 -13.21
CA ALA A 113 -37.03 -16.81 -13.98
C ALA A 113 -36.32 -17.93 -13.20
N LEU A 114 -35.87 -18.95 -13.91
CA LEU A 114 -34.86 -19.91 -13.44
C LEU A 114 -33.48 -19.25 -13.52
N ALA A 115 -32.74 -19.22 -12.42
CA ALA A 115 -31.36 -18.76 -12.41
C ALA A 115 -30.39 -19.94 -12.47
N VAL A 116 -29.54 -19.98 -13.50
CA VAL A 116 -28.45 -20.96 -13.63
C VAL A 116 -27.14 -20.27 -13.27
N ILE A 117 -26.49 -20.74 -12.20
CA ILE A 117 -25.18 -20.28 -11.76
C ILE A 117 -24.12 -21.20 -12.36
N VAL A 118 -23.20 -20.64 -13.13
CA VAL A 118 -22.00 -21.34 -13.58
C VAL A 118 -20.90 -21.17 -12.54
N GLY A 119 -20.60 -22.22 -11.79
CA GLY A 119 -19.62 -22.18 -10.69
C GLY A 119 -19.57 -23.45 -9.86
N ASP A 120 -18.70 -23.44 -8.86
CA ASP A 120 -18.46 -24.60 -7.99
C ASP A 120 -19.50 -24.68 -6.87
N ARG A 121 -20.34 -25.73 -6.86
CA ARG A 121 -21.43 -25.93 -5.87
C ARG A 121 -20.97 -25.81 -4.41
N GLY A 122 -19.77 -26.30 -4.10
CA GLY A 122 -19.19 -26.27 -2.75
C GLY A 122 -18.54 -24.94 -2.36
N HIS A 123 -18.42 -23.98 -3.29
CA HIS A 123 -17.72 -22.74 -3.01
C HIS A 123 -18.56 -21.78 -2.14
N PRO A 124 -17.97 -21.16 -1.10
CA PRO A 124 -18.65 -20.19 -0.22
C PRO A 124 -19.50 -19.13 -0.92
N GLU A 125 -18.98 -18.59 -2.02
CA GLU A 125 -19.70 -17.59 -2.83
C GLU A 125 -20.96 -18.19 -3.46
N VAL A 126 -20.84 -19.36 -4.10
CA VAL A 126 -21.96 -20.01 -4.80
C VAL A 126 -23.05 -20.42 -3.82
N ILE A 127 -22.68 -20.97 -2.65
CA ILE A 127 -23.63 -21.24 -1.55
C ILE A 127 -24.37 -19.95 -1.16
N GLY A 128 -23.62 -18.85 -1.02
CA GLY A 128 -24.18 -17.53 -0.77
C GLY A 128 -25.15 -17.06 -1.86
N LEU A 129 -24.84 -17.28 -3.14
CA LEU A 129 -25.65 -16.90 -4.29
C LEU A 129 -26.95 -17.71 -4.39
N VAL A 130 -26.89 -19.03 -4.18
CA VAL A 130 -28.05 -19.93 -4.24
C VAL A 130 -29.17 -19.46 -3.30
N GLY A 131 -28.81 -19.03 -2.09
CA GLY A 131 -29.78 -18.56 -1.09
C GLY A 131 -30.61 -17.33 -1.50
N TYR A 132 -30.24 -16.60 -2.56
CA TYR A 132 -30.97 -15.42 -3.01
C TYR A 132 -32.06 -15.70 -4.05
N GLY A 133 -32.13 -16.93 -4.59
CA GLY A 133 -33.10 -17.27 -5.62
C GLY A 133 -34.14 -18.32 -5.23
N ASN A 134 -34.23 -18.68 -3.95
CA ASN A 134 -35.12 -19.71 -3.42
C ASN A 134 -34.99 -21.02 -4.24
N ASP A 135 -36.11 -21.70 -4.52
CA ASP A 135 -36.14 -22.99 -5.24
C ASP A 135 -35.92 -22.84 -6.77
N ARG A 136 -35.71 -21.62 -7.27
CA ARG A 136 -35.52 -21.32 -8.71
C ARG A 136 -34.06 -21.12 -9.09
N VAL A 137 -33.13 -21.78 -8.38
CA VAL A 137 -31.69 -21.71 -8.68
C VAL A 137 -31.14 -23.09 -8.97
N GLN A 138 -30.36 -23.19 -10.03
CA GLN A 138 -29.56 -24.37 -10.35
C GLN A 138 -28.10 -23.96 -10.49
N VAL A 139 -27.18 -24.86 -10.15
CA VAL A 139 -25.74 -24.64 -10.28
C VAL A 139 -25.20 -25.68 -11.23
N ILE A 140 -24.36 -25.28 -12.17
CA ILE A 140 -23.63 -26.19 -13.05
C ILE A 140 -22.17 -25.77 -13.14
N ASN A 141 -21.31 -26.73 -13.43
CA ASN A 141 -19.91 -26.50 -13.77
C ASN A 141 -19.46 -27.36 -14.97
N GLN A 142 -20.28 -28.29 -15.45
CA GLN A 142 -19.97 -29.15 -16.58
C GLN A 142 -21.12 -29.22 -17.59
N LYS A 143 -20.80 -29.48 -18.87
CA LYS A 143 -21.80 -29.53 -19.96
C LYS A 143 -22.83 -30.64 -19.74
N GLN A 144 -22.43 -31.75 -19.13
CA GLN A 144 -23.28 -32.91 -18.85
C GLN A 144 -24.42 -32.57 -17.88
N GLU A 145 -24.21 -31.62 -16.96
CA GLU A 145 -25.23 -31.22 -15.98
C GLU A 145 -26.41 -30.47 -16.63
N ILE A 146 -26.23 -29.92 -17.84
CA ILE A 146 -27.27 -29.17 -18.56
C ILE A 146 -28.50 -30.05 -18.86
N ALA A 147 -28.27 -31.34 -19.13
CA ALA A 147 -29.35 -32.29 -19.39
C ALA A 147 -30.31 -32.41 -18.19
N SER A 148 -29.79 -32.31 -16.96
CA SER A 148 -30.56 -32.43 -15.71
C SER A 148 -31.33 -31.18 -15.31
N LEU A 149 -31.13 -30.04 -15.99
CA LEU A 149 -31.83 -28.80 -15.66
C LEU A 149 -33.33 -28.87 -16.02
N PRO A 150 -34.22 -28.26 -15.22
CA PRO A 150 -35.66 -28.29 -15.49
C PRO A 150 -36.04 -27.45 -16.70
N GLU A 151 -37.16 -27.75 -17.34
CA GLU A 151 -37.73 -26.88 -18.36
C GLU A 151 -38.16 -25.53 -17.75
N ALA A 152 -37.89 -24.43 -18.46
CA ALA A 152 -38.21 -23.08 -18.00
C ALA A 152 -38.29 -22.10 -19.18
N GLU A 153 -39.33 -21.28 -19.21
CA GLU A 153 -39.51 -20.26 -20.26
C GLU A 153 -38.55 -19.07 -20.10
N LYS A 154 -38.29 -18.66 -18.84
CA LYS A 154 -37.42 -17.53 -18.52
C LYS A 154 -36.21 -18.05 -17.78
N VAL A 155 -35.05 -17.97 -18.41
CA VAL A 155 -33.77 -18.40 -17.82
C VAL A 155 -32.80 -17.24 -17.79
N ILE A 156 -32.13 -17.05 -16.66
CA ILE A 156 -30.95 -16.21 -16.56
C ILE A 156 -29.73 -17.06 -16.26
N VAL A 157 -28.58 -16.67 -16.80
CA VAL A 157 -27.30 -17.31 -16.52
C VAL A 157 -26.37 -16.30 -15.89
N VAL A 158 -25.82 -16.64 -14.73
CA VAL A 158 -24.80 -15.84 -14.01
C VAL A 158 -23.56 -16.70 -13.78
N ALA A 159 -22.41 -16.08 -13.59
CA ALA A 159 -21.16 -16.74 -13.24
C ALA A 159 -20.76 -16.48 -11.79
N GLN A 160 -20.09 -17.44 -11.15
CA GLN A 160 -19.23 -17.16 -10.01
C GLN A 160 -18.19 -16.09 -10.41
N THR A 161 -17.93 -15.11 -9.54
CA THR A 161 -17.11 -13.93 -9.88
C THR A 161 -15.65 -14.26 -10.20
N THR A 162 -15.20 -15.44 -9.77
CA THR A 162 -13.87 -16.01 -9.97
C THR A 162 -13.81 -17.09 -11.06
N GLN A 163 -14.91 -17.31 -11.80
CA GLN A 163 -14.98 -18.31 -12.87
C GLN A 163 -14.06 -17.95 -14.05
N ASP A 164 -13.62 -18.97 -14.77
CA ASP A 164 -12.92 -18.82 -16.04
C ASP A 164 -13.84 -18.34 -17.16
N GLU A 165 -13.39 -17.32 -17.89
CA GLU A 165 -14.17 -16.71 -18.97
C GLU A 165 -14.44 -17.70 -20.11
N GLN A 166 -13.43 -18.47 -20.53
CA GLN A 166 -13.59 -19.39 -21.66
C GLN A 166 -14.55 -20.53 -21.32
N HIS A 167 -14.39 -21.12 -20.13
CA HIS A 167 -15.28 -22.15 -19.60
C HIS A 167 -16.73 -21.65 -19.44
N PHE A 168 -16.91 -20.42 -18.95
CA PHE A 168 -18.23 -19.80 -18.85
C PHE A 168 -18.90 -19.67 -20.23
N GLN A 169 -18.18 -19.15 -21.23
CA GLN A 169 -18.72 -19.00 -22.58
C GLN A 169 -19.05 -20.36 -23.23
N ASP A 170 -18.25 -21.39 -22.96
CA ASP A 170 -18.52 -22.75 -23.43
C ASP A 170 -19.83 -23.33 -22.88
N LEU A 171 -20.11 -23.09 -21.60
CA LEU A 171 -21.36 -23.52 -20.96
C LEU A 171 -22.55 -22.68 -21.41
N VAL A 172 -22.38 -21.37 -21.59
CA VAL A 172 -23.42 -20.48 -22.11
C VAL A 172 -23.87 -20.93 -23.50
N ARG A 173 -22.93 -21.25 -24.41
CA ARG A 173 -23.26 -21.77 -25.75
C ARG A 173 -24.08 -23.06 -25.70
N ALA A 174 -23.72 -23.98 -24.80
CA ALA A 174 -24.47 -25.21 -24.63
C ALA A 174 -25.86 -24.97 -24.01
N LEU A 175 -25.98 -24.04 -23.06
CA LEU A 175 -27.25 -23.64 -22.46
C LEU A 175 -28.18 -22.96 -23.47
N GLN A 176 -27.66 -22.17 -24.42
CA GLN A 176 -28.45 -21.51 -25.46
C GLN A 176 -29.18 -22.49 -26.37
N ILE A 177 -28.63 -23.70 -26.56
CA ILE A 177 -29.29 -24.76 -27.33
C ILE A 177 -30.56 -25.24 -26.60
N LYS A 178 -30.48 -25.42 -25.27
CA LYS A 178 -31.62 -25.86 -24.45
C LYS A 178 -32.60 -24.73 -24.15
N TYR A 179 -32.11 -23.51 -23.94
CA TYR A 179 -32.91 -22.33 -23.64
C TYR A 179 -32.60 -21.18 -24.63
N PRO A 180 -33.21 -21.17 -25.82
CA PRO A 180 -32.93 -20.18 -26.86
C PRO A 180 -33.13 -18.72 -26.41
N GLY A 181 -34.04 -18.46 -25.47
CA GLY A 181 -34.35 -17.15 -24.93
C GLY A 181 -33.60 -16.75 -23.64
N LEU A 182 -32.56 -17.48 -23.25
CA LEU A 182 -31.85 -17.19 -22.00
C LEU A 182 -31.19 -15.80 -22.01
N GLN A 183 -31.14 -15.17 -20.83
CA GLN A 183 -30.41 -13.91 -20.63
C GLN A 183 -29.09 -14.17 -19.93
N VAL A 184 -27.98 -13.78 -20.55
CA VAL A 184 -26.64 -13.96 -19.98
C VAL A 184 -26.22 -12.70 -19.24
N PHE A 185 -25.90 -12.85 -17.96
CA PHE A 185 -25.22 -11.84 -17.17
C PHE A 185 -23.81 -12.33 -16.84
N ASN A 186 -22.81 -11.89 -17.61
CA ASN A 186 -21.42 -12.19 -17.29
C ASN A 186 -21.00 -11.43 -16.02
N THR A 187 -21.07 -12.13 -14.89
CA THR A 187 -20.74 -11.61 -13.56
C THR A 187 -19.30 -11.91 -13.12
N ILE A 188 -18.45 -12.44 -14.01
CA ILE A 188 -17.01 -12.60 -13.74
C ILE A 188 -16.41 -11.21 -13.53
N CYS A 189 -15.70 -11.00 -12.41
CA CYS A 189 -15.21 -9.66 -12.08
C CYS A 189 -13.98 -9.28 -12.92
N ASN A 190 -13.80 -7.99 -13.19
CA ASN A 190 -12.68 -7.49 -13.99
C ASN A 190 -11.32 -7.89 -13.39
N ALA A 191 -11.19 -7.87 -12.07
CA ALA A 191 -9.95 -8.27 -11.39
C ALA A 191 -9.56 -9.74 -11.68
N THR A 192 -10.55 -10.62 -11.85
CA THR A 192 -10.33 -12.00 -12.30
C THR A 192 -9.82 -12.00 -13.74
N ARG A 193 -10.54 -11.34 -14.67
CA ARG A 193 -10.18 -11.31 -16.10
C ARG A 193 -8.80 -10.71 -16.35
N ASP A 194 -8.52 -9.55 -15.76
CA ASP A 194 -7.25 -8.84 -15.91
C ASP A 194 -6.07 -9.70 -15.46
N ARG A 195 -6.24 -10.43 -14.35
CA ARG A 195 -5.21 -11.30 -13.79
C ARG A 195 -4.96 -12.52 -14.65
N GLN A 196 -6.02 -13.14 -15.18
CA GLN A 196 -5.89 -14.27 -16.09
C GLN A 196 -5.20 -13.85 -17.40
N ASN A 197 -5.57 -12.70 -17.96
CA ASN A 197 -4.94 -12.15 -19.16
C ASN A 197 -3.48 -11.77 -18.93
N GLU A 198 -3.16 -11.20 -17.78
CA GLU A 198 -1.79 -10.86 -17.43
C GLU A 198 -0.91 -12.11 -17.30
N ILE A 199 -1.42 -13.19 -16.69
CA ILE A 199 -0.70 -14.49 -16.66
C ILE A 199 -0.40 -14.99 -18.07
N ARG A 200 -1.40 -15.00 -18.96
CA ARG A 200 -1.19 -15.43 -20.36
C ARG A 200 -0.14 -14.57 -21.06
N SER A 201 -0.07 -13.28 -20.75
CA SER A 201 0.93 -12.36 -21.32
C SER A 201 2.38 -12.69 -20.93
N PHE A 202 2.61 -13.48 -19.87
CA PHE A 202 3.97 -13.90 -19.50
C PHE A 202 4.55 -14.94 -20.46
N ALA A 203 3.71 -15.67 -21.21
CA ALA A 203 4.18 -16.65 -22.20
C ALA A 203 5.16 -16.00 -23.19
N GLY A 204 6.32 -16.63 -23.37
CA GLY A 204 7.40 -16.12 -24.23
C GLY A 204 8.21 -14.95 -23.67
N GLN A 205 7.90 -14.46 -22.46
CA GLN A 205 8.61 -13.33 -21.82
C GLN A 205 9.41 -13.70 -20.58
N VAL A 206 9.20 -14.91 -20.03
CA VAL A 206 9.85 -15.40 -18.79
C VAL A 206 10.18 -16.89 -18.91
N ASP A 207 11.20 -17.32 -18.18
CA ASP A 207 11.65 -18.72 -18.13
C ASP A 207 10.79 -19.58 -17.19
N GLY A 208 10.09 -18.93 -16.28
CA GLY A 208 9.19 -19.55 -15.33
C GLY A 208 8.31 -18.52 -14.62
N LEU A 209 7.21 -18.99 -14.05
CA LEU A 209 6.26 -18.18 -13.30
C LEU A 209 6.13 -18.69 -11.87
N VAL A 210 6.44 -17.84 -10.90
CA VAL A 210 6.16 -18.10 -9.49
C VAL A 210 4.77 -17.56 -9.15
N VAL A 211 3.90 -18.42 -8.61
CA VAL A 211 2.54 -18.08 -8.18
C VAL A 211 2.48 -18.11 -6.66
N VAL A 212 2.40 -16.94 -6.02
CA VAL A 212 2.40 -16.82 -4.56
C VAL A 212 0.99 -16.92 -3.98
N GLY A 213 0.75 -17.91 -3.14
CA GLY A 213 -0.48 -18.01 -2.35
C GLY A 213 -0.85 -19.43 -1.95
N GLY A 214 -1.83 -19.52 -1.06
CA GLY A 214 -2.19 -20.78 -0.41
C GLY A 214 -2.61 -21.90 -1.36
N TYR A 215 -2.18 -23.13 -1.10
CA TYR A 215 -2.54 -24.32 -1.89
C TYR A 215 -4.05 -24.60 -1.87
N HIS A 216 -4.73 -24.22 -0.79
CA HIS A 216 -6.18 -24.36 -0.63
C HIS A 216 -7.00 -23.22 -1.25
N SER A 217 -6.36 -22.19 -1.81
CA SER A 217 -7.07 -21.09 -2.46
C SER A 217 -7.49 -21.47 -3.88
N GLY A 218 -8.80 -21.57 -4.11
CA GLY A 218 -9.37 -21.87 -5.43
C GLY A 218 -8.90 -20.88 -6.51
N ASN A 219 -8.83 -19.58 -6.17
CA ASN A 219 -8.29 -18.56 -7.06
C ASN A 219 -6.82 -18.84 -7.40
N THR A 220 -5.96 -19.11 -6.39
CA THR A 220 -4.53 -19.35 -6.64
C THR A 220 -4.32 -20.58 -7.51
N ARG A 221 -5.01 -21.69 -7.21
CA ARG A 221 -4.99 -22.90 -8.04
C ARG A 221 -5.41 -22.62 -9.48
N ARG A 222 -6.41 -21.77 -9.68
CA ARG A 222 -6.85 -21.39 -11.04
C ARG A 222 -5.76 -20.63 -11.79
N LEU A 223 -5.00 -19.76 -11.12
CA LEU A 223 -3.87 -19.07 -11.74
C LEU A 223 -2.77 -20.05 -12.19
N VAL A 224 -2.48 -21.07 -11.36
CA VAL A 224 -1.54 -22.15 -11.72
C VAL A 224 -2.01 -22.87 -12.98
N GLN A 225 -3.27 -23.32 -13.01
CA GLN A 225 -3.85 -24.01 -14.18
C GLN A 225 -3.79 -23.17 -15.46
N ILE A 226 -4.08 -21.86 -15.37
CA ILE A 226 -4.03 -20.96 -16.53
C ILE A 226 -2.59 -20.75 -17.01
N ALA A 227 -1.63 -20.67 -16.08
CA ALA A 227 -0.22 -20.54 -16.42
C ALA A 227 0.31 -21.82 -17.09
N GLU A 228 -0.03 -23.00 -16.56
CA GLU A 228 0.33 -24.30 -17.15
C GLU A 228 -0.29 -24.45 -18.55
N ALA A 229 -1.58 -24.10 -18.71
CA ALA A 229 -2.25 -24.13 -20.01
C ALA A 229 -1.65 -23.13 -21.02
N ALA A 230 -1.01 -22.06 -20.55
CA ALA A 230 -0.26 -21.12 -21.38
C ALA A 230 1.18 -21.60 -21.69
N GLY A 231 1.55 -22.81 -21.27
CA GLY A 231 2.87 -23.40 -21.53
C GLY A 231 3.99 -22.86 -20.64
N LEU A 232 3.67 -22.19 -19.53
CA LEU A 232 4.66 -21.68 -18.58
C LEU A 232 5.11 -22.78 -17.62
N LYS A 233 6.40 -22.77 -17.26
CA LYS A 233 6.90 -23.54 -16.12
C LYS A 233 6.49 -22.86 -14.82
N VAL A 234 5.64 -23.51 -14.02
CA VAL A 234 5.02 -22.89 -12.84
C VAL A 234 5.64 -23.39 -11.54
N PHE A 235 5.84 -22.48 -10.60
CA PHE A 235 6.23 -22.75 -9.21
C PHE A 235 5.21 -22.12 -8.27
N GLN A 236 4.37 -22.93 -7.64
CA GLN A 236 3.49 -22.43 -6.57
C GLN A 236 4.23 -22.44 -5.24
N VAL A 237 4.13 -21.36 -4.47
CA VAL A 237 4.70 -21.25 -3.13
C VAL A 237 3.76 -20.47 -2.20
N GLU A 238 3.70 -20.81 -0.92
CA GLU A 238 3.07 -19.94 0.08
C GLU A 238 4.05 -18.93 0.66
N THR A 239 5.31 -19.33 0.85
CA THR A 239 6.38 -18.51 1.45
C THR A 239 7.66 -18.49 0.62
N GLU A 240 8.57 -17.56 0.94
CA GLU A 240 9.90 -17.48 0.32
C GLU A 240 10.79 -18.70 0.57
N GLU A 241 10.47 -19.49 1.60
CA GLU A 241 11.24 -20.67 2.02
C GLU A 241 10.98 -21.88 1.12
N GLU A 242 9.82 -21.94 0.46
CA GLU A 242 9.43 -23.00 -0.47
C GLU A 242 10.04 -22.86 -1.87
N LEU A 243 10.75 -21.75 -2.15
CA LEU A 243 11.37 -21.52 -3.44
C LEU A 243 12.47 -22.55 -3.74
N ASP A 244 12.28 -23.37 -4.78
CA ASP A 244 13.31 -24.27 -5.28
C ASP A 244 14.44 -23.49 -5.97
N THR A 245 15.39 -23.04 -5.16
CA THR A 245 16.55 -22.28 -5.63
C THR A 245 17.39 -23.02 -6.67
N ARG A 246 17.40 -24.37 -6.67
CA ARG A 246 18.16 -25.16 -7.65
C ARG A 246 17.50 -25.06 -9.02
N ALA A 247 16.19 -25.31 -9.09
CA ALA A 247 15.43 -25.20 -10.33
C ALA A 247 15.41 -23.77 -10.88
N LEU A 248 15.40 -22.77 -10.00
CA LEU A 248 15.36 -21.35 -10.37
C LEU A 248 16.72 -20.79 -10.76
N SER A 249 17.84 -21.32 -10.24
CA SER A 249 19.19 -20.77 -10.50
C SER A 249 19.60 -20.71 -11.98
N GLY A 250 19.01 -21.56 -12.82
CA GLY A 250 19.23 -21.59 -14.26
C GLY A 250 18.43 -20.56 -15.06
N MET A 251 17.49 -19.85 -14.43
CA MET A 251 16.56 -18.93 -15.09
C MET A 251 17.08 -17.49 -15.03
N GLU A 252 16.93 -16.75 -16.13
CA GLU A 252 17.34 -15.35 -16.25
C GLU A 252 16.20 -14.39 -15.84
N VAL A 253 14.98 -14.66 -16.31
CA VAL A 253 13.79 -13.83 -16.08
C VAL A 253 12.67 -14.68 -15.48
N ILE A 254 12.29 -14.36 -14.24
CA ILE A 254 11.17 -14.99 -13.55
C ILE A 254 9.98 -14.05 -13.50
N GLY A 255 8.81 -14.53 -13.94
CA GLY A 255 7.54 -13.89 -13.66
C GLY A 255 7.11 -14.17 -12.23
N VAL A 256 6.50 -13.18 -11.57
CA VAL A 256 5.85 -13.39 -10.27
C VAL A 256 4.42 -12.91 -10.36
N THR A 257 3.47 -13.76 -9.96
CA THR A 257 2.09 -13.38 -9.72
C THR A 257 1.66 -13.87 -8.34
N ALA A 258 0.47 -13.50 -7.90
CA ALA A 258 -0.04 -13.94 -6.61
C ALA A 258 -1.56 -14.08 -6.61
N GLY A 259 -2.08 -14.93 -5.73
CA GLY A 259 -3.52 -15.06 -5.50
C GLY A 259 -4.16 -13.76 -5.05
N ALA A 260 -5.47 -13.61 -5.28
CA ALA A 260 -6.24 -12.46 -4.81
C ALA A 260 -6.33 -12.39 -3.27
N SER A 261 -5.97 -13.45 -2.56
CA SER A 261 -5.90 -13.55 -1.10
C SER A 261 -4.47 -13.43 -0.55
N THR A 262 -3.48 -13.07 -1.36
CA THR A 262 -2.07 -12.95 -0.92
C THR A 262 -1.73 -11.48 -0.63
N PRO A 263 -1.28 -11.11 0.59
CA PRO A 263 -0.90 -9.74 0.95
C PRO A 263 0.46 -9.33 0.37
N ASN A 264 0.72 -8.01 0.32
CA ASN A 264 1.93 -7.45 -0.32
C ASN A 264 3.22 -7.89 0.37
N TRP A 265 3.22 -8.02 1.69
CA TRP A 265 4.42 -8.38 2.45
C TRP A 265 4.94 -9.78 2.09
N MET A 266 4.03 -10.74 1.81
CA MET A 266 4.39 -12.08 1.34
C MET A 266 5.01 -12.02 -0.07
N ILE A 267 4.39 -11.25 -0.97
CA ILE A 267 4.87 -11.08 -2.34
C ILE A 267 6.26 -10.42 -2.33
N LYS A 268 6.46 -9.37 -1.53
CA LYS A 268 7.75 -8.69 -1.37
C LYS A 268 8.84 -9.63 -0.88
N LYS A 269 8.56 -10.50 0.11
CA LYS A 269 9.51 -11.50 0.60
C LYS A 269 9.93 -12.49 -0.49
N VAL A 270 8.97 -13.03 -1.25
CA VAL A 270 9.25 -13.93 -2.38
C VAL A 270 10.05 -13.23 -3.47
N VAL A 271 9.66 -12.03 -3.89
CA VAL A 271 10.39 -11.23 -4.90
C VAL A 271 11.82 -10.97 -4.43
N HIS A 272 12.00 -10.54 -3.18
CA HIS A 272 13.33 -10.29 -2.61
C HIS A 272 14.19 -11.57 -2.62
N ARG A 273 13.61 -12.71 -2.22
CA ARG A 273 14.33 -13.99 -2.25
C ARG A 273 14.73 -14.37 -3.67
N LEU A 274 13.86 -14.21 -4.65
CA LEU A 274 14.16 -14.46 -6.07
C LEU A 274 15.28 -13.55 -6.59
N GLU A 275 15.23 -12.25 -6.30
CA GLU A 275 16.30 -11.31 -6.67
C GLU A 275 17.66 -11.70 -6.07
N SER A 276 17.66 -12.33 -4.88
CA SER A 276 18.88 -12.80 -4.21
C SER A 276 19.53 -14.03 -4.87
N ILE A 277 18.79 -14.78 -5.68
CA ILE A 277 19.30 -15.96 -6.39
C ILE A 277 20.25 -15.49 -7.50
N LYS A 278 21.51 -15.96 -7.43
CA LYS A 278 22.56 -15.62 -8.40
C LYS A 278 22.17 -16.16 -9.79
N GLY A 279 21.93 -15.28 -10.75
CA GLY A 279 21.83 -15.65 -12.16
C GLY A 279 23.20 -15.78 -12.81
N LYS A 280 23.36 -16.66 -13.80
CA LYS A 280 24.65 -16.99 -14.45
C LYS A 280 25.31 -15.81 -15.19
N ARG A 281 24.60 -14.72 -15.49
CA ARG A 281 25.05 -13.60 -16.34
C ARG A 281 24.93 -12.20 -15.71
N GLU A 282 24.84 -12.10 -14.39
CA GLU A 282 24.80 -10.78 -13.74
C GLU A 282 26.15 -10.08 -13.96
N MET A 283 26.19 -9.04 -14.81
CA MET A 283 27.40 -8.26 -15.07
C MET A 283 28.03 -7.84 -13.73
N ALA A 284 29.28 -8.23 -13.49
CA ALA A 284 29.98 -8.05 -12.22
C ALA A 284 29.97 -6.60 -11.69
N VAL A 285 29.80 -5.61 -12.58
CA VAL A 285 29.78 -4.17 -12.27
C VAL A 285 28.39 -3.67 -11.82
N ARG A 286 27.28 -4.25 -12.28
CA ARG A 286 25.92 -3.75 -11.95
C ARG A 286 25.49 -4.07 -10.52
N ARG A 287 25.93 -5.20 -9.99
CA ARG A 287 25.55 -5.68 -8.67
C ARG A 287 26.06 -4.81 -7.51
N PRO A 288 27.35 -4.42 -7.43
CA PRO A 288 27.82 -3.56 -6.34
C PRO A 288 27.11 -2.20 -6.36
N PHE A 289 26.88 -1.62 -7.55
CA PHE A 289 26.15 -0.36 -7.69
C PHE A 289 24.72 -0.43 -7.13
N LEU A 290 23.96 -1.47 -7.49
CA LEU A 290 22.59 -1.66 -6.97
C LEU A 290 22.59 -1.92 -5.45
N GLN A 291 23.59 -2.61 -4.93
CA GLN A 291 23.74 -2.82 -3.48
C GLN A 291 24.02 -1.51 -2.74
N VAL A 292 24.84 -0.62 -3.31
CA VAL A 292 25.08 0.72 -2.77
C VAL A 292 23.78 1.53 -2.78
N ILE A 293 23.04 1.56 -3.90
CA ILE A 293 21.74 2.24 -3.95
C ILE A 293 20.80 1.70 -2.87
N LYS A 294 20.62 0.38 -2.79
CA LYS A 294 19.79 -0.25 -1.75
C LYS A 294 20.23 0.18 -0.36
N PHE A 295 21.53 0.14 -0.07
CA PHE A 295 22.07 0.58 1.21
C PHE A 295 21.71 2.05 1.52
N LEU A 296 21.86 2.96 0.56
CA LEU A 296 21.55 4.39 0.75
C LEU A 296 20.07 4.64 1.09
N PHE A 297 19.15 3.91 0.45
CA PHE A 297 17.72 4.00 0.76
C PHE A 297 17.38 3.36 2.12
N LEU A 298 17.87 2.15 2.37
CA LEU A 298 17.57 1.42 3.59
C LEU A 298 18.17 2.09 4.84
N SER A 299 19.29 2.80 4.71
CA SER A 299 19.93 3.54 5.81
C SER A 299 19.35 4.94 6.07
N ASN A 300 18.37 5.40 5.30
CA ASN A 300 17.87 6.79 5.27
C ASN A 300 18.89 7.85 4.82
N ILE A 301 20.03 7.48 4.24
CA ILE A 301 21.00 8.46 3.70
C ILE A 301 20.37 9.28 2.56
N MET A 302 19.57 8.65 1.70
CA MET A 302 18.89 9.36 0.60
C MET A 302 17.97 10.47 1.10
N VAL A 303 17.24 10.24 2.19
CA VAL A 303 16.36 11.23 2.81
C VAL A 303 17.16 12.42 3.33
N ALA A 304 18.30 12.16 3.96
CA ALA A 304 19.20 13.18 4.46
C ALA A 304 19.84 14.01 3.32
N LEU A 305 20.22 13.36 2.21
CA LEU A 305 20.66 14.05 1.00
C LEU A 305 19.54 14.88 0.37
N GLY A 306 18.28 14.42 0.45
CA GLY A 306 17.11 15.20 0.08
C GLY A 306 16.97 16.47 0.94
N ALA A 307 17.17 16.38 2.25
CA ALA A 307 17.15 17.53 3.16
C ALA A 307 18.28 18.52 2.87
N TRP A 308 19.48 18.02 2.57
CA TRP A 308 20.63 18.83 2.14
C TRP A 308 20.35 19.60 0.84
N SER A 309 19.83 18.89 -0.16
CA SER A 309 19.43 19.43 -1.45
C SER A 309 18.34 20.51 -1.30
N LEU A 310 17.31 20.25 -0.49
CA LEU A 310 16.29 21.25 -0.15
C LEU A 310 16.85 22.41 0.66
N GLY A 311 17.87 22.18 1.48
CA GLY A 311 18.60 23.22 2.20
C GLY A 311 19.10 24.31 1.25
N PHE A 312 19.79 23.91 0.17
CA PHE A 312 20.22 24.86 -0.85
C PHE A 312 19.05 25.56 -1.55
N ALA A 313 18.01 24.82 -1.94
CA ALA A 313 16.84 25.42 -2.57
C ALA A 313 16.12 26.42 -1.66
N GLY A 314 16.03 26.14 -0.36
CA GLY A 314 15.46 27.01 0.65
C GLY A 314 16.24 28.31 0.82
N LEU A 315 17.58 28.23 0.83
CA LEU A 315 18.45 29.41 0.86
C LEU A 315 18.27 30.26 -0.40
N ALA A 316 18.30 29.63 -1.59
CA ALA A 316 18.14 30.33 -2.86
C ALA A 316 16.77 31.02 -3.00
N LEU A 317 15.68 30.36 -2.58
CA LEU A 317 14.35 30.98 -2.52
C LEU A 317 14.31 32.17 -1.56
N SER A 318 14.91 32.01 -0.38
CA SER A 318 14.99 33.07 0.64
C SER A 318 15.96 34.19 0.22
N GLY A 319 16.76 33.98 -0.84
CA GLY A 319 17.71 34.97 -1.34
C GLY A 319 18.97 35.09 -0.55
N GLN A 320 19.27 34.07 0.24
CA GLN A 320 20.53 33.97 0.93
C GLN A 320 21.59 33.47 -0.06
N PRO A 321 22.86 33.85 0.13
CA PRO A 321 23.95 33.31 -0.67
C PRO A 321 24.05 31.79 -0.47
N PRO A 322 24.56 31.05 -1.48
CA PRO A 322 24.80 29.63 -1.34
C PRO A 322 25.88 29.40 -0.27
N GLU A 323 25.51 28.67 0.79
CA GLU A 323 26.40 28.29 1.88
C GLU A 323 26.22 26.80 2.19
N TRP A 324 27.28 26.16 2.69
CA TRP A 324 27.29 24.71 2.89
C TRP A 324 26.91 24.30 4.31
N LEU A 325 27.10 25.18 5.29
CA LEU A 325 26.95 24.84 6.71
C LEU A 325 25.48 24.66 7.12
N ARG A 326 24.57 25.54 6.63
CA ARG A 326 23.12 25.43 6.93
C ARG A 326 22.46 24.20 6.27
N PRO A 327 22.72 23.87 4.98
CA PRO A 327 22.25 22.61 4.42
C PRO A 327 22.83 21.39 5.13
N LEU A 328 24.11 21.43 5.55
CA LEU A 328 24.74 20.33 6.28
C LEU A 328 24.10 20.12 7.66
N LEU A 329 23.74 21.20 8.36
CA LEU A 329 22.95 21.13 9.59
C LEU A 329 21.63 20.38 9.37
N ALA A 330 20.90 20.75 8.31
CA ALA A 330 19.65 20.07 7.94
C ALA A 330 19.87 18.58 7.64
N LEU A 331 20.91 18.23 6.87
CA LEU A 331 21.29 16.83 6.59
C LEU A 331 21.48 16.04 7.89
N CYS A 332 22.34 16.54 8.78
CA CYS A 332 22.72 15.86 10.02
C CYS A 332 21.51 15.68 10.94
N TYR A 333 20.72 16.73 11.14
CA TYR A 333 19.54 16.68 12.00
C TYR A 333 18.47 15.73 11.46
N ILE A 334 18.13 15.85 10.17
CA ILE A 334 17.10 15.03 9.55
C ILE A 334 17.52 13.55 9.52
N PHE A 335 18.79 13.26 9.22
CA PHE A 335 19.31 11.89 9.29
C PHE A 335 19.15 11.31 10.70
N ALA A 336 19.59 12.06 11.72
CA ALA A 336 19.49 11.63 13.12
C ALA A 336 18.04 11.33 13.52
N MET A 337 17.12 12.25 13.23
CA MET A 337 15.70 12.07 13.59
C MET A 337 15.08 10.86 12.88
N HIS A 338 15.33 10.66 11.59
CA HIS A 338 14.77 9.52 10.85
C HIS A 338 15.30 8.18 11.34
N VAL A 339 16.61 8.07 11.57
CA VAL A 339 17.23 6.82 12.02
C VAL A 339 16.79 6.49 13.45
N LEU A 340 16.86 7.45 14.38
CA LEU A 340 16.54 7.22 15.79
C LEU A 340 15.05 6.97 16.01
N ASN A 341 14.15 7.73 15.37
CA ASN A 341 12.71 7.53 15.52
C ASN A 341 12.25 6.16 14.98
N ARG A 342 12.92 5.62 13.95
CA ARG A 342 12.59 4.29 13.44
C ARG A 342 12.80 3.18 14.47
N PHE A 343 13.77 3.32 15.39
CA PHE A 343 13.96 2.37 16.49
C PHE A 343 12.93 2.52 17.61
N LEU A 344 12.25 3.67 17.69
CA LEU A 344 11.14 3.93 18.61
C LEU A 344 9.79 3.45 18.06
N ASP A 345 9.70 3.21 16.74
CA ASP A 345 8.53 2.70 16.03
C ASP A 345 8.62 1.18 15.82
N LYS A 346 8.39 0.40 16.89
CA LYS A 346 8.40 -1.07 16.81
C LYS A 346 7.08 -1.62 16.23
N GLY A 347 7.19 -2.54 15.26
CA GLY A 347 6.11 -3.44 14.84
C GLY A 347 5.57 -3.24 13.42
N ALA A 348 5.38 -1.99 12.98
CA ALA A 348 4.81 -1.69 11.64
C ALA A 348 5.76 -2.06 10.50
N SER A 349 7.06 -1.82 10.72
CA SER A 349 8.12 -1.97 9.72
C SER A 349 8.21 -3.38 9.14
N THR A 350 7.98 -4.42 9.94
CA THR A 350 8.01 -5.82 9.49
C THR A 350 6.98 -6.13 8.40
N TYR A 351 5.82 -5.45 8.42
CA TYR A 351 4.75 -5.64 7.43
C TYR A 351 4.86 -4.65 6.26
N ASN A 352 5.35 -3.44 6.52
CA ASN A 352 5.49 -2.38 5.51
C ASN A 352 6.64 -2.67 4.53
N ASP A 353 7.80 -2.96 5.10
CA ASP A 353 9.06 -3.14 4.37
C ASP A 353 9.91 -4.21 5.08
N PRO A 354 9.66 -5.50 4.77
CA PRO A 354 10.42 -6.61 5.37
C PRO A 354 11.93 -6.51 5.13
N GLU A 355 12.36 -6.00 3.97
CA GLU A 355 13.78 -5.84 3.64
C GLU A 355 14.44 -4.81 4.55
N ARG A 356 13.79 -3.65 4.77
CA ARG A 356 14.28 -2.66 5.71
C ARG A 356 14.23 -3.14 7.16
N ALA A 357 13.21 -3.87 7.57
CA ALA A 357 13.17 -4.46 8.91
C ALA A 357 14.38 -5.37 9.16
N LEU A 358 14.70 -6.27 8.22
CA LEU A 358 15.88 -7.14 8.29
C LEU A 358 17.19 -6.33 8.29
N PHE A 359 17.29 -5.29 7.46
CA PHE A 359 18.44 -4.39 7.42
C PHE A 359 18.71 -3.72 8.77
N TYR A 360 17.67 -3.19 9.42
CA TYR A 360 17.79 -2.54 10.73
C TYR A 360 18.14 -3.53 11.84
N CYS A 361 17.65 -4.77 11.77
CA CYS A 361 18.07 -5.83 12.69
C CYS A 361 19.56 -6.15 12.51
N ARG A 362 20.04 -6.25 11.27
CA ARG A 362 21.45 -6.57 10.95
C ARG A 362 22.42 -5.45 11.32
N PHE A 363 22.10 -4.19 11.03
CA PHE A 363 22.98 -3.04 11.22
C PHE A 363 22.62 -2.16 12.42
N ARG A 364 21.89 -2.72 13.39
CA ARG A 364 21.30 -1.98 14.53
C ARG A 364 22.27 -1.04 15.23
N ALA A 365 23.42 -1.56 15.68
CA ALA A 365 24.40 -0.78 16.43
C ALA A 365 25.00 0.35 15.58
N ALA A 366 25.40 0.04 14.34
CA ALA A 366 25.97 1.02 13.43
C ALA A 366 24.98 2.16 13.12
N LEU A 367 23.71 1.84 12.86
CA LEU A 367 22.68 2.84 12.58
C LEU A 367 22.42 3.74 13.79
N ILE A 368 22.25 3.16 14.99
CA ILE A 368 22.05 3.96 16.22
C ILE A 368 23.24 4.91 16.46
N LEU A 369 24.47 4.39 16.39
CA LEU A 369 25.68 5.19 16.57
C LEU A 369 25.77 6.31 15.52
N SER A 370 25.48 6.00 14.24
CA SER A 370 25.49 7.01 13.18
C SER A 370 24.42 8.09 13.39
N GLY A 371 23.24 7.73 13.89
CA GLY A 371 22.17 8.68 14.20
C GLY A 371 22.52 9.60 15.37
N ILE A 372 23.10 9.05 16.45
CA ILE A 372 23.61 9.83 17.58
C ILE A 372 24.72 10.77 17.14
N PHE A 373 25.69 10.27 16.38
CA PHE A 373 26.80 11.06 15.86
C PHE A 373 26.29 12.21 14.97
N ALA A 374 25.36 11.96 14.07
CA ALA A 374 24.75 13.00 13.24
C ALA A 374 23.97 14.04 14.07
N GLY A 375 23.27 13.61 15.12
CA GLY A 375 22.57 14.52 16.04
C GLY A 375 23.55 15.44 16.78
N LEU A 376 24.67 14.89 17.28
CA LEU A 376 25.74 15.68 17.90
C LEU A 376 26.40 16.62 16.90
N ALA A 377 26.69 16.14 15.68
CA ALA A 377 27.25 16.97 14.61
C ALA A 377 26.33 18.16 14.27
N ALA A 378 25.00 17.94 14.22
CA ALA A 378 24.05 19.03 14.03
C ALA A 378 24.13 20.08 15.16
N LEU A 379 24.23 19.66 16.42
CA LEU A 379 24.39 20.61 17.54
C LEU A 379 25.72 21.38 17.48
N VAL A 380 26.81 20.70 17.12
CA VAL A 380 28.13 21.34 16.93
C VAL A 380 28.09 22.36 15.80
N ILE A 381 27.51 22.01 14.66
CA ILE A 381 27.32 22.93 13.54
C ILE A 381 26.48 24.15 13.97
N ALA A 382 25.39 23.91 14.69
CA ALA A 382 24.52 24.97 15.18
C ALA A 382 25.24 25.93 16.14
N TYR A 383 26.13 25.42 16.98
CA TYR A 383 26.99 26.22 17.85
C TYR A 383 27.95 27.13 17.06
N PHE A 384 28.54 26.63 15.98
CA PHE A 384 29.42 27.42 15.11
C PHE A 384 28.69 28.47 14.27
N LEU A 385 27.38 28.35 14.08
CA LEU A 385 26.56 29.37 13.42
C LEU A 385 26.25 30.53 14.36
N ASP A 386 25.51 30.29 15.45
CA ASP A 386 25.23 31.26 16.51
C ASP A 386 24.51 30.58 17.71
N LEU A 387 24.55 31.20 18.90
CA LEU A 387 23.87 30.71 20.09
C LEU A 387 22.35 30.55 19.90
N LYS A 388 21.69 31.47 19.19
CA LYS A 388 20.23 31.37 18.94
C LYS A 388 19.90 30.12 18.14
N THR A 389 20.73 29.80 17.15
CA THR A 389 20.59 28.62 16.30
C THR A 389 20.79 27.33 17.11
N LEU A 390 21.78 27.29 18.00
CA LEU A 390 21.98 26.16 18.92
C LEU A 390 20.75 25.94 19.83
N LEU A 391 20.24 26.99 20.46
CA LEU A 391 19.08 26.89 21.35
C LEU A 391 17.83 26.42 20.59
N ALA A 392 17.60 26.92 19.38
CA ALA A 392 16.52 26.48 18.52
C ALA A 392 16.66 24.99 18.15
N MET A 393 17.87 24.53 17.81
CA MET A 393 18.14 23.12 17.49
C MET A 393 17.95 22.18 18.69
N LEU A 394 18.34 22.61 19.89
CA LEU A 394 18.06 21.87 21.13
C LEU A 394 16.54 21.74 21.34
N GLY A 395 15.79 22.84 21.18
CA GLY A 395 14.33 22.83 21.28
C GLY A 395 13.67 21.88 20.27
N LEU A 396 14.07 21.94 19.00
CA LEU A 396 13.57 21.04 17.95
C LEU A 396 13.91 19.57 18.24
N SER A 397 15.10 19.28 18.73
CA SER A 397 15.52 17.93 19.11
C SER A 397 14.70 17.38 20.28
N ILE A 398 14.44 18.21 21.30
CA ILE A 398 13.57 17.85 22.43
C ILE A 398 12.14 17.59 21.93
N LEU A 399 11.60 18.46 21.07
CA LEU A 399 10.27 18.28 20.49
C LEU A 399 10.16 16.97 19.70
N GLY A 400 11.20 16.63 18.93
CA GLY A 400 11.28 15.35 18.19
C GLY A 400 11.24 14.13 19.11
N ILE A 401 11.89 14.19 20.28
CA ILE A 401 11.83 13.14 21.29
C ILE A 401 10.43 13.09 21.94
N LEU A 402 9.92 14.24 22.40
CA LEU A 402 8.62 14.35 23.06
C LEU A 402 7.47 13.88 22.18
N TYR A 403 7.57 14.04 20.87
CA TYR A 403 6.60 13.55 19.89
C TYR A 403 6.30 12.04 20.03
N SER A 404 7.30 11.25 20.40
CA SER A 404 7.20 9.79 20.56
C SER A 404 6.88 9.34 22.00
N VAL A 405 6.93 10.24 22.98
CA VAL A 405 6.74 9.94 24.40
C VAL A 405 5.26 10.04 24.79
N PRO A 406 4.73 9.15 25.65
CA PRO A 406 3.36 9.24 26.12
C PRO A 406 3.19 10.41 27.11
N ILE A 407 2.70 11.55 26.61
CA ILE A 407 2.49 12.77 27.41
C ILE A 407 1.14 12.71 28.15
N VAL A 408 0.14 12.01 27.59
CA VAL A 408 -1.21 11.95 28.18
C VAL A 408 -1.32 10.80 29.20
N PRO A 409 -1.72 11.11 30.46
CA PRO A 409 -1.97 10.10 31.49
C PRO A 409 -3.06 9.09 31.13
N VAL A 410 -2.95 7.85 31.63
CA VAL A 410 -3.86 6.74 31.29
C VAL A 410 -5.33 7.05 31.65
N TRP A 411 -5.57 7.76 32.75
CA TRP A 411 -6.92 8.09 33.21
C TRP A 411 -7.66 9.08 32.28
N PHE A 412 -6.94 9.84 31.45
CA PHE A 412 -7.53 10.80 30.51
C PHE A 412 -8.01 10.17 29.19
N LYS A 413 -7.76 8.86 29.00
CA LYS A 413 -8.11 8.12 27.76
C LYS A 413 -9.60 8.15 27.40
N ARG A 414 -10.47 8.38 28.39
CA ARG A 414 -11.93 8.49 28.18
C ARG A 414 -12.32 9.71 27.34
N PHE A 415 -11.56 10.81 27.42
CA PHE A 415 -11.83 12.06 26.71
C PHE A 415 -10.95 12.23 25.48
N TRP A 416 -9.75 11.66 25.49
CA TRP A 416 -8.81 11.75 24.38
C TRP A 416 -8.13 10.39 24.13
N PRO A 417 -8.31 9.78 22.95
CA PRO A 417 -7.89 8.40 22.71
C PRO A 417 -6.36 8.23 22.54
N TYR A 418 -5.63 9.30 22.24
CA TYR A 418 -4.21 9.25 21.87
C TYR A 418 -3.29 9.56 23.06
N ARG A 419 -2.26 8.74 23.29
CA ARG A 419 -1.32 8.96 24.40
C ARG A 419 -0.08 9.75 23.99
N ARG A 420 0.34 9.58 22.75
CA ARG A 420 1.49 10.26 22.14
C ARG A 420 0.98 11.17 21.04
N ILE A 421 1.71 12.26 20.77
CA ILE A 421 1.38 13.13 19.64
C ILE A 421 1.43 12.33 18.34
N LYS A 422 2.39 11.40 18.23
CA LYS A 422 2.50 10.50 17.07
C LYS A 422 1.34 9.56 16.81
N ASP A 423 0.49 9.33 17.79
CA ASP A 423 -0.68 8.49 17.62
C ASP A 423 -1.83 9.24 16.92
N ILE A 424 -1.76 10.58 16.83
CA ILE A 424 -2.77 11.41 16.18
C ILE A 424 -2.67 11.25 14.66
N PRO A 425 -3.77 10.93 13.94
CA PRO A 425 -3.74 10.76 12.51
C PRO A 425 -3.24 11.99 11.75
N GLY A 426 -2.28 11.76 10.85
CA GLY A 426 -1.65 12.83 10.05
C GLY A 426 -0.65 13.69 10.80
N SER A 427 -0.48 13.52 12.12
CA SER A 427 0.52 14.26 12.88
C SER A 427 1.93 13.99 12.37
N LYS A 428 2.25 12.76 11.97
CA LYS A 428 3.58 12.39 11.46
C LYS A 428 3.93 13.20 10.22
N THR A 429 3.09 13.11 9.19
CA THR A 429 3.28 13.85 7.94
C THR A 429 3.33 15.37 8.16
N PHE A 430 2.48 15.92 9.04
CA PHE A 430 2.51 17.35 9.36
C PHE A 430 3.76 17.78 10.15
N SER A 431 4.09 17.05 11.22
CA SER A 431 5.24 17.34 12.10
C SER A 431 6.57 17.16 11.37
N GLU A 432 6.68 16.15 10.49
CA GLU A 432 7.85 15.96 9.63
C GLU A 432 8.03 17.17 8.70
N ALA A 433 6.97 17.55 7.95
CA ALA A 433 7.02 18.71 7.07
C ALA A 433 7.34 20.03 7.82
N LEU A 434 6.77 20.21 9.01
CA LEU A 434 7.03 21.37 9.86
C LEU A 434 8.49 21.40 10.33
N ALA A 435 9.02 20.27 10.81
CA ALA A 435 10.40 20.18 11.29
C ALA A 435 11.42 20.47 10.18
N TRP A 436 11.23 19.89 8.99
CA TRP A 436 12.10 20.18 7.84
C TRP A 436 12.04 21.65 7.46
N SER A 437 10.83 22.21 7.34
CA SER A 437 10.66 23.61 6.94
C SER A 437 11.25 24.57 7.96
N ALA A 438 11.08 24.28 9.26
CA ALA A 438 11.67 25.08 10.32
C ALA A 438 13.20 25.09 10.25
N VAL A 439 13.83 23.92 10.10
CA VAL A 439 15.30 23.80 10.03
C VAL A 439 15.85 24.42 8.75
N ILE A 440 15.16 24.24 7.61
CA ILE A 440 15.65 24.68 6.30
C ILE A 440 15.41 26.17 6.07
N THR A 441 14.30 26.76 6.53
CA THR A 441 13.92 28.14 6.15
C THR A 441 13.80 29.10 7.32
N LEU A 442 13.33 28.67 8.49
CA LEU A 442 13.11 29.57 9.65
C LEU A 442 14.35 29.76 10.49
N LEU A 443 15.10 28.69 10.73
CA LEU A 443 16.30 28.70 11.56
C LEU A 443 17.39 29.65 11.02
N PRO A 444 17.66 29.71 9.69
CA PRO A 444 18.53 30.73 9.11
C PRO A 444 18.09 32.19 9.34
N GLN A 445 16.85 32.45 9.76
CA GLN A 445 16.34 33.81 10.03
C GLN A 445 16.73 34.34 11.42
N LEU A 446 17.15 33.46 12.33
CA LEU A 446 17.54 33.85 13.68
C LEU A 446 18.89 34.58 13.71
N GLU A 447 19.64 34.50 12.61
CA GLU A 447 20.96 35.07 12.42
C GLU A 447 20.90 36.57 12.05
N PRO A 448 21.96 37.36 12.33
CA PRO A 448 21.92 38.83 12.24
C PRO A 448 21.68 39.43 10.84
N ARG A 449 21.80 38.64 9.76
CA ARG A 449 21.51 39.07 8.38
C ARG A 449 20.11 38.62 8.00
N ALA A 450 19.11 39.43 8.36
CA ALA A 450 17.70 39.09 8.17
C ALA A 450 17.28 39.11 6.68
N PRO A 451 16.74 38.00 6.13
CA PRO A 451 16.04 37.99 4.85
C PRO A 451 14.72 38.75 4.88
N VAL A 452 14.17 38.99 3.70
CA VAL A 452 12.81 39.51 3.54
C VAL A 452 11.81 38.42 3.93
N TRP A 453 11.02 38.64 4.99
CA TRP A 453 10.03 37.68 5.51
C TRP A 453 9.09 37.09 4.45
N SER A 454 8.77 37.85 3.39
CA SER A 454 7.97 37.35 2.27
C SER A 454 8.64 36.22 1.50
N SER A 455 9.96 36.31 1.27
CA SER A 455 10.75 35.26 0.59
C SER A 455 10.88 34.01 1.46
N THR A 456 11.08 34.19 2.76
CA THR A 456 11.11 33.11 3.74
C THR A 456 9.77 32.39 3.84
N ALA A 457 8.65 33.13 3.81
CA ALA A 457 7.32 32.54 3.85
C ALA A 457 7.04 31.67 2.62
N ILE A 458 7.43 32.11 1.42
CA ILE A 458 7.33 31.32 0.19
C ILE A 458 8.23 30.10 0.27
N ALA A 459 9.49 30.25 0.71
CA ALA A 459 10.41 29.14 0.91
C ALA A 459 9.84 28.10 1.89
N PHE A 460 9.30 28.55 3.02
CA PHE A 460 8.67 27.70 4.02
C PHE A 460 7.51 26.91 3.41
N LEU A 461 6.59 27.58 2.69
CA LEU A 461 5.44 26.93 2.06
C LEU A 461 5.89 25.86 1.05
N VAL A 462 6.91 26.15 0.25
CA VAL A 462 7.42 25.24 -0.79
C VAL A 462 8.08 24.02 -0.17
N VAL A 463 8.98 24.21 0.80
CA VAL A 463 9.64 23.10 1.51
C VAL A 463 8.59 22.27 2.27
N PHE A 464 7.65 22.92 2.95
CA PHE A 464 6.58 22.26 3.67
C PHE A 464 5.75 21.39 2.74
N ALA A 465 5.30 21.94 1.60
CA ALA A 465 4.48 21.20 0.63
C ALA A 465 5.23 19.99 0.04
N LEU A 466 6.50 20.16 -0.36
CA LEU A 466 7.32 19.05 -0.89
C LEU A 466 7.45 17.92 0.14
N VAL A 467 7.84 18.25 1.37
CA VAL A 467 8.04 17.25 2.43
C VAL A 467 6.71 16.62 2.88
N PHE A 468 5.63 17.40 2.96
CA PHE A 468 4.30 16.92 3.31
C PHE A 468 3.78 15.90 2.27
N ILE A 469 3.88 16.23 0.98
CA ILE A 469 3.49 15.31 -0.10
C ILE A 469 4.38 14.07 -0.09
N ARG A 470 5.70 14.24 0.07
CA ARG A 470 6.66 13.13 0.17
C ARG A 470 6.30 12.19 1.31
N SER A 471 6.15 12.69 2.54
CA SER A 471 5.80 11.88 3.71
C SER A 471 4.44 11.20 3.53
N GLY A 472 3.45 11.92 3.00
CA GLY A 472 2.13 11.38 2.71
C GLY A 472 2.15 10.22 1.70
N LEU A 473 3.01 10.29 0.69
CA LEU A 473 3.20 9.19 -0.28
C LEU A 473 3.83 7.95 0.37
N PHE A 474 4.83 8.14 1.24
CA PHE A 474 5.38 7.01 2.00
C PHE A 474 4.34 6.38 2.93
N GLU A 475 3.49 7.17 3.60
CA GLU A 475 2.36 6.63 4.38
C GLU A 475 1.36 5.85 3.51
N ILE A 476 1.15 6.24 2.24
CA ILE A 476 0.33 5.45 1.30
C ILE A 476 1.01 4.11 1.00
N PHE A 477 2.31 4.10 0.75
CA PHE A 477 3.06 2.88 0.44
C PHE A 477 3.09 1.90 1.63
N GLU A 478 3.08 2.45 2.85
CA GLU A 478 3.11 1.74 4.13
C GLU A 478 1.70 1.45 4.72
N ALA A 479 0.61 1.92 4.09
CA ALA A 479 -0.74 1.88 4.69
C ALA A 479 -1.25 0.47 5.09
N GLN A 480 -0.83 -0.58 4.37
CA GLN A 480 -1.26 -1.95 4.68
C GLN A 480 -0.72 -2.42 6.03
N GLY A 481 0.58 -2.26 6.30
CA GLY A 481 1.16 -2.73 7.55
C GLY A 481 0.88 -1.80 8.72
N ASP A 482 0.74 -0.49 8.48
CA ASP A 482 0.26 0.46 9.50
C ASP A 482 -1.12 0.06 10.03
N ARG A 483 -2.05 -0.33 9.14
CA ARG A 483 -3.37 -0.84 9.54
C ARG A 483 -3.28 -2.17 10.30
N ILE A 484 -2.36 -3.05 9.92
CA ILE A 484 -2.12 -4.32 10.63
C ILE A 484 -1.67 -4.07 12.08
N VAL A 485 -0.88 -3.02 12.32
CA VAL A 485 -0.43 -2.69 13.68
C VAL A 485 -1.32 -1.70 14.42
N GLY A 486 -2.39 -1.22 13.79
CA GLY A 486 -3.36 -0.30 14.40
C GLY A 486 -2.90 1.15 14.45
N ILE A 487 -1.94 1.54 13.59
CA ILE A 487 -1.54 2.93 13.41
C ILE A 487 -2.54 3.59 12.45
N GLU A 488 -3.17 4.68 12.87
CA GLU A 488 -4.04 5.48 12.02
C GLU A 488 -3.23 6.62 11.37
N THR A 489 -2.89 6.47 10.09
CA THR A 489 -2.22 7.51 9.29
C THR A 489 -3.24 8.37 8.52
N LEU A 490 -2.80 9.49 7.96
CA LEU A 490 -3.68 10.36 7.17
C LEU A 490 -4.34 9.62 5.99
N PRO A 491 -3.61 8.81 5.19
CA PRO A 491 -4.21 8.00 4.14
C PRO A 491 -5.16 6.92 4.63
N ILE A 492 -4.95 6.36 5.83
CA ILE A 492 -5.85 5.34 6.40
C ILE A 492 -7.19 5.97 6.79
N VAL A 493 -7.17 7.14 7.44
CA VAL A 493 -8.37 7.82 7.93
C VAL A 493 -9.17 8.46 6.79
N LEU A 494 -8.51 9.17 5.86
CA LEU A 494 -9.19 9.78 4.72
C LEU A 494 -9.59 8.75 3.66
N GLY A 495 -8.85 7.65 3.59
CA GLY A 495 -8.86 6.72 2.46
C GLY A 495 -7.86 7.14 1.38
N GLU A 496 -7.18 6.15 0.81
CA GLU A 496 -6.07 6.28 -0.15
C GLU A 496 -6.37 7.27 -1.29
N LYS A 497 -7.54 7.14 -1.94
CA LYS A 497 -7.95 8.02 -3.06
C LYS A 497 -8.13 9.48 -2.63
N LYS A 498 -8.72 9.72 -1.46
CA LYS A 498 -8.94 11.08 -0.94
C LYS A 498 -7.62 11.72 -0.51
N ALA A 499 -6.71 10.95 0.08
CA ALA A 499 -5.37 11.41 0.42
C ALA A 499 -4.55 11.78 -0.83
N LEU A 500 -4.56 10.95 -1.88
CA LEU A 500 -3.94 11.30 -3.16
C LEU A 500 -4.51 12.60 -3.75
N ASN A 501 -5.83 12.77 -3.70
CA ASN A 501 -6.47 14.01 -4.17
C ASN A 501 -6.06 15.22 -3.34
N LEU A 502 -5.98 15.08 -2.00
CA LEU A 502 -5.47 16.13 -1.12
C LEU A 502 -4.04 16.53 -1.50
N PHE A 503 -3.15 15.55 -1.70
CA PHE A 503 -1.76 15.81 -2.08
C PHE A 503 -1.65 16.49 -3.45
N LYS A 504 -2.46 16.08 -4.44
CA LYS A 504 -2.56 16.76 -5.75
C LYS A 504 -3.07 18.19 -5.63
N THR A 505 -4.04 18.45 -4.75
CA THR A 505 -4.56 19.80 -4.51
C THR A 505 -3.49 20.69 -3.87
N ILE A 506 -2.80 20.22 -2.83
CA ILE A 506 -1.69 20.95 -2.20
C ILE A 506 -0.61 21.26 -3.23
N LEU A 507 -0.23 20.25 -4.03
CA LEU A 507 0.73 20.40 -5.13
C LEU A 507 0.31 21.51 -6.12
N LEU A 508 -0.93 21.48 -6.59
CA LEU A 508 -1.44 22.47 -7.55
C LEU A 508 -1.41 23.89 -6.96
N LEU A 509 -1.84 24.05 -5.71
CA LEU A 509 -1.81 25.33 -5.01
C LEU A 509 -0.38 25.85 -4.86
N THR A 510 0.58 24.99 -4.51
CA THR A 510 1.98 25.39 -4.41
C THR A 510 2.60 25.72 -5.77
N VAL A 511 2.27 24.97 -6.83
CA VAL A 511 2.69 25.30 -8.20
C VAL A 511 2.14 26.66 -8.62
N LEU A 512 0.90 26.98 -8.27
CA LEU A 512 0.33 28.31 -8.53
C LEU A 512 1.14 29.41 -7.84
N VAL A 513 1.50 29.21 -6.56
CA VAL A 513 2.38 30.15 -5.83
C VAL A 513 3.74 30.28 -6.53
N LEU A 514 4.34 29.19 -7.00
CA LEU A 514 5.62 29.22 -7.70
C LEU A 514 5.56 29.92 -9.07
N ILE A 515 4.43 29.90 -9.76
CA ILE A 515 4.22 30.65 -11.01
C ILE A 515 4.22 32.16 -10.73
N PHE A 516 3.63 32.60 -9.63
CA PHE A 516 3.57 34.01 -9.26
C PHE A 516 4.79 34.51 -8.46
N ALA A 517 5.55 33.61 -7.84
CA ALA A 517 6.70 33.93 -7.01
C ALA A 517 7.78 34.78 -7.71
N PRO A 518 8.12 34.61 -9.00
CA PRO A 518 9.08 35.48 -9.68
C PRO A 518 8.68 36.94 -9.71
N PHE A 519 7.37 37.24 -9.81
CA PHE A 519 6.87 38.61 -9.80
C PHE A 519 6.92 39.23 -8.39
N LEU A 520 6.69 38.42 -7.35
CA LEU A 520 6.73 38.87 -5.96
C LEU A 520 8.17 39.00 -5.43
N LEU A 521 9.04 38.06 -5.80
CA LEU A 521 10.40 37.93 -5.26
C LEU A 521 11.47 38.51 -6.19
N HIS A 522 11.12 38.89 -7.42
CA HIS A 522 12.06 39.33 -8.46
C HIS A 522 13.15 38.28 -8.74
N ARG A 523 12.80 36.99 -8.61
CA ARG A 523 13.71 35.84 -8.74
C ARG A 523 13.07 34.73 -9.58
N TRP A 524 13.65 34.46 -10.73
CA TRP A 524 13.15 33.42 -11.64
C TRP A 524 13.39 31.99 -11.14
N PHE A 525 14.30 31.80 -10.16
CA PHE A 525 14.59 30.50 -9.55
C PHE A 525 13.33 29.78 -9.05
N ALA A 526 12.34 30.51 -8.52
CA ALA A 526 11.10 29.91 -8.02
C ALA A 526 10.37 29.07 -9.08
N SER A 527 10.41 29.49 -10.35
CA SER A 527 9.80 28.75 -11.45
C SER A 527 10.47 27.39 -11.71
N LEU A 528 11.78 27.26 -11.46
CA LEU A 528 12.48 25.98 -11.64
C LEU A 528 11.94 24.92 -10.68
N LEU A 529 11.52 25.32 -9.48
CA LEU A 529 11.02 24.39 -8.46
C LEU A 529 9.68 23.75 -8.81
N ILE A 530 9.01 24.18 -9.89
CA ILE A 530 7.85 23.48 -10.45
C ILE A 530 8.24 22.06 -10.91
N LEU A 531 9.48 21.84 -11.37
CA LEU A 531 9.95 20.54 -11.86
C LEU A 531 9.95 19.43 -10.78
N PRO A 532 10.50 19.66 -9.56
CA PRO A 532 10.31 18.77 -8.41
C PRO A 532 8.84 18.37 -8.15
N PHE A 533 7.91 19.33 -8.18
CA PHE A 533 6.48 19.03 -8.04
C PHE A 533 5.94 18.20 -9.21
N GLY A 534 6.38 18.49 -10.44
CA GLY A 534 6.07 17.65 -11.61
C GLY A 534 6.48 16.20 -11.40
N LEU A 535 7.66 15.95 -10.83
CA LEU A 535 8.14 14.60 -10.53
C LEU A 535 7.32 13.90 -9.44
N LEU A 536 6.90 14.62 -8.39
CA LEU A 536 5.96 14.09 -7.38
C LEU A 536 4.59 13.77 -7.98
N TYR A 537 4.10 14.59 -8.90
CA TYR A 537 2.86 14.33 -9.62
C TYR A 537 2.95 13.06 -10.48
N VAL A 538 4.06 12.90 -11.22
CA VAL A 538 4.34 11.66 -11.98
C VAL A 538 4.42 10.46 -11.04
N SER A 539 5.03 10.59 -9.87
CA SER A 539 5.09 9.54 -8.85
C SER A 539 3.70 9.12 -8.38
N MET A 540 2.82 10.09 -8.10
CA MET A 540 1.43 9.84 -7.74
C MET A 540 0.65 9.14 -8.86
N LEU A 541 0.85 9.56 -10.12
CA LEU A 541 0.21 8.91 -11.27
C LEU A 541 0.73 7.49 -11.48
N ALA A 542 2.04 7.27 -11.37
CA ALA A 542 2.66 5.96 -11.49
C ALA A 542 2.11 4.98 -10.45
N TYR A 543 1.89 5.46 -9.22
CA TYR A 543 1.23 4.71 -8.16
C TYR A 543 -0.25 4.44 -8.47
N GLU A 544 -1.04 5.48 -8.76
CA GLU A 544 -2.50 5.39 -8.96
C GLU A 544 -2.86 4.50 -10.16
N LYS A 545 -2.07 4.59 -11.24
CA LYS A 545 -2.24 3.78 -12.45
C LYS A 545 -1.56 2.40 -12.35
N ARG A 546 -0.92 2.09 -11.21
CA ARG A 546 -0.16 0.85 -10.97
C ARG A 546 0.90 0.57 -12.04
N TRP A 547 1.54 1.62 -12.52
CA TRP A 547 2.69 1.50 -13.42
C TRP A 547 3.91 0.97 -12.68
N ILE A 548 4.07 1.36 -11.42
CA ILE A 548 5.18 0.93 -10.55
C ILE A 548 4.57 0.47 -9.22
N TYR A 549 5.00 -0.70 -8.72
CA TYR A 549 4.57 -1.21 -7.43
C TYR A 549 5.32 -0.50 -6.28
N PRO A 550 4.69 -0.31 -5.11
CA PRO A 550 5.38 0.24 -3.94
C PRO A 550 6.63 -0.58 -3.56
N GLY A 551 7.77 0.11 -3.53
CA GLY A 551 9.09 -0.43 -3.25
C GLY A 551 10.17 0.54 -3.72
N LEU A 552 11.43 0.09 -3.72
CA LEU A 552 12.60 0.94 -3.92
C LEU A 552 12.52 1.88 -5.14
N THR A 553 12.01 1.42 -6.29
CA THR A 553 11.91 2.24 -7.51
C THR A 553 10.98 3.44 -7.32
N LEU A 554 9.83 3.23 -6.69
CA LEU A 554 8.86 4.31 -6.47
C LEU A 554 9.34 5.25 -5.37
N GLU A 555 9.97 4.70 -4.31
CA GLU A 555 10.62 5.50 -3.28
C GLU A 555 11.72 6.38 -3.89
N ALA A 556 12.53 5.83 -4.81
CA ALA A 556 13.57 6.57 -5.50
C ALA A 556 13.03 7.71 -6.36
N LEU A 557 11.88 7.51 -7.01
CA LEU A 557 11.23 8.57 -7.79
C LEU A 557 10.75 9.72 -6.91
N VAL A 558 10.21 9.41 -5.72
CA VAL A 558 9.78 10.42 -4.74
C VAL A 558 10.99 11.17 -4.17
N GLU A 559 12.05 10.47 -3.76
CA GLU A 559 13.28 11.11 -3.23
C GLU A 559 14.02 11.92 -4.30
N ALA A 560 13.98 11.48 -5.57
CA ALA A 560 14.58 12.21 -6.68
C ALA A 560 13.98 13.61 -6.86
N ALA A 561 12.73 13.85 -6.46
CA ALA A 561 12.13 15.19 -6.48
C ALA A 561 12.85 16.16 -5.54
N LEU A 562 13.26 15.69 -4.36
CA LEU A 562 14.00 16.49 -3.38
C LEU A 562 15.43 16.78 -3.88
N LEU A 563 16.09 15.78 -4.47
CA LEU A 563 17.42 15.95 -5.07
C LEU A 563 17.43 16.88 -6.28
N LEU A 564 16.37 16.82 -7.11
CA LEU A 564 16.21 17.70 -8.26
C LEU A 564 16.15 19.18 -7.84
N ALA A 565 15.56 19.50 -6.69
CA ALA A 565 15.50 20.88 -6.20
C ALA A 565 16.89 21.50 -6.01
N GLY A 566 17.83 20.79 -5.38
CA GLY A 566 19.19 21.27 -5.17
C GLY A 566 20.05 21.24 -6.44
N LEU A 567 19.83 20.27 -7.34
CA LEU A 567 20.45 20.29 -8.67
C LEU A 567 20.06 21.54 -9.47
N LEU A 568 18.79 21.93 -9.41
CA LEU A 568 18.29 23.16 -10.03
C LEU A 568 18.86 24.41 -9.35
N THR A 569 19.07 24.37 -8.03
CA THR A 569 19.78 25.45 -7.32
C THR A 569 21.22 25.59 -7.77
N ALA A 570 21.94 24.47 -7.94
CA ALA A 570 23.29 24.50 -8.48
C ALA A 570 23.30 25.06 -9.91
N PHE A 571 22.36 24.63 -10.76
CA PHE A 571 22.18 25.17 -12.11
C PHE A 571 21.95 26.70 -12.09
N TYR A 572 21.10 27.18 -11.19
CA TYR A 572 20.79 28.61 -11.02
C TYR A 572 22.00 29.46 -10.58
N HIS A 573 22.90 28.92 -9.76
CA HIS A 573 24.05 29.65 -9.25
C HIS A 573 25.32 29.52 -10.10
N PHE A 574 25.48 28.43 -10.87
CA PHE A 574 26.72 28.10 -11.56
C PHE A 574 26.66 28.18 -13.09
N LEU A 575 25.50 28.47 -13.70
CA LEU A 575 25.44 28.84 -15.10
C LEU A 575 25.20 30.35 -15.29
N PRO A 576 25.95 31.00 -16.19
CA PRO A 576 26.00 32.45 -16.36
C PRO A 576 24.72 33.07 -16.92
#